data_AF-A0A7S0EE44-F1
#
_entry.id   AF-A0A7S0EE44-F1
#
_cell.length_a   1.000
_cell.length_b   1.000
_cell.length_c   1.000
_cell.angle_alpha   90.00
_cell.angle_beta   90.00
_cell.angle_gamma   90.00
#
_symmetry.space_group_name_H-M   'P 1'
#
loop_
_entity.id
_entity.type
_entity.pdbx_description
1 polymer ?
#
loop_
_entity_poly.entity_id
_entity_poly.type
_entity_poly.pdbx_seq_one_letter_code
_entity_poly.pdbx_strand_id
1 'polypeptide(L)'
;SNADDPLSVLLHELEGRQERAWLRDGTLVRGLVERAVEAEAAECLLMLLNAVRKAEEDGAAPTLSDVELLRIAKERTPQPQSDSEMWGRGFAVEDGGTLRCVRVLLLHCMRQQEYQNLRYKVKKSGGKITKEPDLLVSAEEGGETVRVAWPKTPRDYTPEMCEAKGCKAGGFDLSDGAEPQPVEWVNAVDGLSPPPFVYIARCVAADVHPEWLQKRAKPCSFDPKCREAVGHHGDCSDKHRSFSGLPMRVAIGQCNWSCKCPAACEGRTMQRGVGLRLQVFYHEGKGWCLRTLSPISRGDFVMEYVGERVSAGSDGGERKRREDRCADMGSYEMDTDEKTTNSERKVFIDAFHVRSIAAFAAFACRKKTANMKRDMWLGEHWDRNLVHVVFSATEDVPAGAELTYMRLNEGDPRKDSPYNCKCGDAECSKMF
;
A
#
# COMPACT_ATOMS: atom_id res chain seq x y z
N SER A 1 23.51 -7.42 -2.31
CA SER A 1 24.04 -6.26 -3.06
C SER A 1 22.86 -5.47 -3.59
N ASN A 2 22.48 -4.42 -2.88
CA ASN A 2 21.47 -3.42 -3.25
C ASN A 2 21.98 -2.02 -2.82
N ALA A 3 23.30 -1.81 -2.87
CA ALA A 3 23.93 -0.59 -2.35
C ALA A 3 23.63 0.65 -3.21
N ASP A 4 23.04 0.48 -4.40
CA ASP A 4 22.78 1.56 -5.36
C ASP A 4 21.29 1.91 -5.51
N ASP A 5 20.39 1.26 -4.75
CA ASP A 5 18.98 1.62 -4.74
C ASP A 5 18.78 2.87 -3.85
N PRO A 6 18.16 3.96 -4.35
CA PRO A 6 18.03 5.22 -3.60
C PRO A 6 17.32 5.09 -2.24
N LEU A 7 16.37 4.14 -2.15
CA LEU A 7 15.73 3.76 -0.88
C LEU A 7 16.76 3.16 0.08
N SER A 8 17.65 2.28 -0.38
CA SER A 8 18.71 1.67 0.42
C SER A 8 19.76 2.70 0.89
N VAL A 9 20.12 3.68 0.06
CA VAL A 9 21.03 4.78 0.43
C VAL A 9 20.41 5.68 1.50
N LEU A 10 19.16 6.10 1.30
CA LEU A 10 18.46 6.97 2.25
C LEU A 10 18.15 6.24 3.56
N LEU A 11 17.78 4.95 3.51
CA LEU A 11 17.65 4.12 4.69
C LEU A 11 18.98 4.00 5.44
N HIS A 12 20.10 3.81 4.75
CA HIS A 12 21.41 3.77 5.39
C HIS A 12 21.80 5.10 6.06
N GLU A 13 21.49 6.23 5.43
CA GLU A 13 21.67 7.55 6.05
C GLU A 13 20.80 7.74 7.31
N LEU A 14 19.62 7.13 7.36
CA LEU A 14 18.72 7.15 8.51
C LEU A 14 19.14 6.13 9.59
N GLU A 15 19.68 4.96 9.21
CA GLU A 15 20.20 3.92 10.12
C GLU A 15 21.33 4.44 11.01
N GLY A 16 22.20 5.29 10.45
CA GLY A 16 23.29 5.93 11.19
C GLY A 16 22.83 6.93 12.25
N ARG A 17 21.54 7.27 12.29
CA ARG A 17 20.97 8.33 13.13
C ARG A 17 20.03 7.74 14.17
N GLN A 18 20.62 7.05 15.16
CA GLN A 18 19.93 6.26 16.18
C GLN A 18 19.00 7.04 17.12
N GLU A 19 19.09 8.38 17.16
CA GLU A 19 18.28 9.23 18.04
C GLU A 19 17.43 10.23 17.24
N ARG A 20 16.18 10.49 17.66
CA ARG A 20 15.29 11.52 17.06
C ARG A 20 15.87 12.95 17.10
N ALA A 21 17.03 13.17 17.72
CA ALA A 21 17.67 14.47 17.85
C ALA A 21 17.94 15.16 16.49
N TRP A 22 18.22 14.40 15.42
CA TRP A 22 18.45 14.97 14.09
C TRP A 22 17.17 15.57 13.46
N LEU A 23 15.98 15.14 13.89
CA LEU A 23 14.71 15.71 13.42
C LEU A 23 14.57 17.18 13.84
N ARG A 24 15.37 17.67 14.81
CA ARG A 24 15.38 19.08 15.23
C ARG A 24 16.05 20.03 14.24
N ASP A 25 16.89 19.50 13.34
CA ASP A 25 17.58 20.29 12.34
C ASP A 25 16.72 20.45 11.08
N GLY A 26 16.00 21.58 11.00
CA GLY A 26 15.11 21.86 9.87
C GLY A 26 15.83 21.98 8.52
N THR A 27 17.12 22.35 8.52
CA THR A 27 17.91 22.42 7.28
C THR A 27 18.20 21.02 6.77
N LEU A 28 18.59 20.12 7.67
CA LEU A 28 18.81 18.72 7.36
C LEU A 28 17.52 18.03 6.88
N VAL A 29 16.41 18.21 7.60
CA VAL A 29 15.12 17.59 7.24
C VAL A 29 14.68 18.03 5.84
N ARG A 30 14.79 19.33 5.53
CA ARG A 30 14.49 19.85 4.18
C ARG A 30 15.34 19.19 3.11
N GLY A 31 16.65 19.13 3.31
CA GLY A 31 17.55 18.49 2.34
C GLY A 31 17.27 16.99 2.16
N LEU A 32 16.79 16.28 3.19
CA LEU A 32 16.37 14.88 3.09
C LEU A 32 15.08 14.72 2.27
N VAL A 33 14.11 15.63 2.43
CA VAL A 33 12.87 15.64 1.62
C VAL A 33 13.20 15.85 0.14
N GLU A 34 14.03 16.86 -0.18
CA GLU A 34 14.43 17.14 -1.56
C GLU A 34 15.15 15.96 -2.20
N ARG A 35 16.13 15.37 -1.51
CA ARG A 35 16.84 14.18 -1.99
C ARG A 35 15.93 12.98 -2.19
N ALA A 36 14.96 12.74 -1.30
CA ALA A 36 14.02 11.65 -1.45
C ALA A 36 13.14 11.80 -2.70
N VAL A 37 12.78 13.03 -3.06
CA VAL A 37 12.04 13.33 -4.30
C VAL A 37 12.93 13.14 -5.53
N GLU A 38 14.18 13.61 -5.49
CA GLU A 38 15.16 13.41 -6.58
C GLU A 38 15.49 11.93 -6.81
N ALA A 39 15.48 11.15 -5.73
CA ALA A 39 15.64 9.70 -5.72
C ALA A 39 14.37 8.93 -6.11
N GLU A 40 13.25 9.63 -6.32
CA GLU A 40 11.93 9.02 -6.59
C GLU A 40 11.46 8.00 -5.53
N ALA A 41 11.91 8.18 -4.29
CA ALA A 41 11.74 7.22 -3.21
C ALA A 41 10.50 7.53 -2.36
N ALA A 42 9.31 7.32 -2.92
CA ALA A 42 8.03 7.71 -2.32
C ALA A 42 7.77 7.08 -0.93
N GLU A 43 8.06 5.79 -0.74
CA GLU A 43 7.94 5.11 0.55
C GLU A 43 8.86 5.72 1.61
N CYS A 44 10.07 6.09 1.21
CA CYS A 44 11.06 6.74 2.06
C CYS A 44 10.62 8.14 2.47
N LEU A 45 10.13 8.92 1.51
CA LEU A 45 9.59 10.25 1.73
C LEU A 45 8.40 10.19 2.69
N LEU A 46 7.49 9.24 2.49
CA LEU A 46 6.33 9.06 3.37
C LEU A 46 6.75 8.68 4.80
N MET A 47 7.73 7.78 4.95
CA MET A 47 8.29 7.43 6.25
C MET A 47 8.93 8.63 6.96
N LEU A 48 9.73 9.43 6.23
CA LEU A 48 10.34 10.66 6.74
C LEU A 48 9.29 11.66 7.22
N LEU A 49 8.28 11.94 6.40
CA LEU A 49 7.20 12.89 6.72
C LEU A 49 6.35 12.42 7.90
N ASN A 50 6.10 11.11 8.02
CA ASN A 50 5.42 10.54 9.18
C ASN A 50 6.26 10.70 10.47
N ALA A 51 7.58 10.49 10.40
CA ALA A 51 8.48 10.69 11.52
C ALA A 51 8.56 12.16 11.97
N VAL A 52 8.62 13.09 11.00
CA VAL A 52 8.62 14.53 11.28
C VAL A 52 7.31 14.94 11.94
N ARG A 53 6.15 14.58 11.37
CA ARG A 53 4.84 14.88 11.96
C ARG A 53 4.72 14.39 13.40
N LYS A 54 5.12 13.13 13.65
CA LYS A 54 5.10 12.56 15.00
C LYS A 54 5.97 13.36 15.96
N ALA A 55 7.15 13.78 15.51
CA ALA A 55 8.05 14.58 16.33
C ALA A 55 7.57 16.04 16.50
N GLU A 56 6.87 16.64 15.54
CA GLU A 56 6.21 17.95 15.68
C GLU A 56 5.12 17.89 16.76
N GLU A 57 4.29 16.84 16.77
CA GLU A 57 3.28 16.58 17.80
C GLU A 57 3.90 16.44 19.20
N ASP A 58 5.07 15.79 19.28
CA ASP A 58 5.86 15.65 20.51
C ASP A 58 6.62 16.94 20.89
N GLY A 59 6.52 18.03 20.11
CA GLY A 59 7.23 19.30 20.31
C GLY A 59 8.75 19.20 20.09
N ALA A 60 9.19 18.20 19.35
CA ALA A 60 10.59 17.79 19.20
C ALA A 60 11.17 17.99 17.80
N ALA A 61 10.39 18.44 16.80
CA ALA A 61 10.84 18.73 15.43
C ALA A 61 10.32 20.10 14.97
N PRO A 62 10.98 20.76 14.00
CA PRO A 62 10.49 21.99 13.42
C PRO A 62 9.27 21.71 12.54
N THR A 63 8.34 22.66 12.51
CA THR A 63 7.20 22.61 11.60
C THR A 63 7.66 22.72 10.15
N LEU A 64 7.26 21.78 9.30
CA LEU A 64 7.45 21.90 7.85
C LEU A 64 6.40 22.85 7.27
N SER A 65 6.88 23.87 6.53
CA SER A 65 6.01 24.80 5.81
C SER A 65 5.25 24.07 4.69
N ASP A 66 3.92 24.10 4.74
CA ASP A 66 3.07 23.59 3.68
C ASP A 66 3.36 24.29 2.33
N VAL A 67 3.63 25.60 2.35
CA VAL A 67 3.97 26.38 1.14
C VAL A 67 5.21 25.82 0.46
N GLU A 68 6.25 25.50 1.23
CA GLU A 68 7.47 24.93 0.69
C GLU A 68 7.25 23.52 0.13
N LEU A 69 6.56 22.64 0.87
CA LEU A 69 6.28 21.29 0.41
C LEU A 69 5.46 21.31 -0.89
N LEU A 70 4.47 22.21 -0.97
CA LEU A 70 3.71 22.42 -2.19
C LEU A 70 4.53 23.04 -3.31
N ARG A 71 5.55 23.86 -3.02
CA ARG A 71 6.48 24.38 -4.03
C ARG A 71 7.31 23.26 -4.65
N ILE A 72 7.89 22.39 -3.82
CA ILE A 72 8.61 21.18 -4.29
C ILE A 72 7.66 20.31 -5.13
N ALA A 73 6.45 20.04 -4.63
CA ALA A 73 5.46 19.26 -5.36
C ALA A 73 5.12 19.91 -6.71
N LYS A 74 4.94 21.23 -6.76
CA LYS A 74 4.61 21.97 -7.98
C LYS A 74 5.74 21.93 -9.02
N GLU A 75 6.99 22.14 -8.59
CA GLU A 75 8.19 22.10 -9.44
C GLU A 75 8.43 20.71 -10.03
N ARG A 76 8.08 19.67 -9.27
CA ARG A 76 8.25 18.25 -9.66
C ARG A 76 7.02 17.68 -10.35
N THR A 77 5.90 18.40 -10.39
CA THR A 77 4.72 18.01 -11.17
C THR A 77 5.00 18.31 -12.64
N PRO A 78 5.09 17.30 -13.52
CA PRO A 78 5.38 17.59 -14.92
C PRO A 78 4.27 18.43 -15.54
N GLN A 79 4.67 19.48 -16.26
CA GLN A 79 3.76 20.41 -16.92
C GLN A 79 3.62 19.97 -18.39
N PRO A 80 2.44 19.50 -18.85
CA PRO A 80 2.25 19.23 -20.26
C PRO A 80 2.35 20.54 -21.06
N GLN A 81 3.21 20.59 -22.09
CA GLN A 81 3.32 21.80 -22.93
C GLN A 81 2.15 21.93 -23.90
N SER A 82 1.39 20.84 -24.13
CA SER A 82 0.11 20.84 -24.82
C SER A 82 -0.77 19.69 -24.34
N ASP A 83 -2.08 19.81 -24.53
CA ASP A 83 -3.01 18.69 -24.38
C ASP A 83 -2.49 17.50 -25.20
N SER A 84 -2.18 17.68 -26.49
CA SER A 84 -1.67 16.63 -27.38
C SER A 84 -0.38 15.93 -26.89
N GLU A 85 0.49 16.58 -26.13
CA GLU A 85 1.71 15.98 -25.56
C GLU A 85 1.45 15.24 -24.25
N MET A 86 0.50 15.76 -23.45
CA MET A 86 -0.13 14.99 -22.36
C MET A 86 -0.70 13.67 -22.90
N TRP A 87 -1.23 13.69 -24.14
CA TRP A 87 -1.87 12.55 -24.81
C TRP A 87 -0.95 11.69 -25.71
N GLY A 88 0.22 12.19 -26.13
CA GLY A 88 0.97 11.63 -27.26
C GLY A 88 2.38 11.09 -26.97
N ARG A 89 3.09 11.60 -25.96
CA ARG A 89 4.46 11.14 -25.62
C ARG A 89 4.87 11.26 -24.14
N GLY A 90 4.13 11.95 -23.28
CA GLY A 90 4.79 12.71 -22.23
C GLY A 90 4.61 12.33 -20.77
N PHE A 91 4.37 11.07 -20.38
CA PHE A 91 4.98 10.59 -19.14
C PHE A 91 5.49 9.16 -19.38
N ALA A 92 6.80 9.01 -19.43
CA ALA A 92 7.41 7.70 -19.59
C ALA A 92 7.18 6.87 -18.31
N VAL A 93 7.52 5.58 -18.34
CA VAL A 93 7.70 4.78 -17.11
C VAL A 93 8.59 5.52 -16.10
N GLU A 94 9.47 6.38 -16.60
CA GLU A 94 10.46 7.16 -15.86
C GLU A 94 9.86 8.22 -14.93
N ASP A 95 8.65 8.75 -15.18
CA ASP A 95 8.08 9.81 -14.31
C ASP A 95 7.21 9.26 -13.16
N GLY A 96 6.97 7.94 -13.13
CA GLY A 96 6.06 7.30 -12.19
C GLY A 96 6.52 7.39 -10.74
N GLY A 97 7.83 7.32 -10.50
CA GLY A 97 8.42 7.51 -9.18
C GLY A 97 8.26 8.96 -8.68
N THR A 98 8.62 9.94 -9.51
CA THR A 98 8.42 11.37 -9.22
C THR A 98 6.95 11.69 -8.89
N LEU A 99 5.98 11.20 -9.66
CA LEU A 99 4.56 11.44 -9.40
C LEU A 99 4.07 10.83 -8.08
N ARG A 100 4.59 9.66 -7.69
CA ARG A 100 4.31 9.07 -6.37
C ARG A 100 4.85 9.95 -5.25
N CYS A 101 6.06 10.49 -5.38
CA CYS A 101 6.61 11.47 -4.43
C CYS A 101 5.76 12.74 -4.32
N VAL A 102 5.30 13.30 -5.46
CA VAL A 102 4.38 14.45 -5.47
C VAL A 102 3.11 14.12 -4.68
N ARG A 103 2.47 12.98 -4.94
CA ARG A 103 1.25 12.56 -4.23
C ARG A 103 1.48 12.37 -2.72
N VAL A 104 2.67 11.91 -2.31
CA VAL A 104 3.06 11.83 -0.89
C VAL A 104 3.13 13.21 -0.24
N LEU A 105 3.75 14.20 -0.89
CA LEU A 105 3.80 15.59 -0.39
C LEU A 105 2.39 16.19 -0.24
N LEU A 106 1.54 16.00 -1.25
CA LEU A 106 0.15 16.45 -1.22
C LEU A 106 -0.64 15.79 -0.09
N LEU A 107 -0.49 14.46 0.08
CA LEU A 107 -1.13 13.72 1.15
C LEU A 107 -0.71 14.26 2.53
N HIS A 108 0.56 14.60 2.72
CA HIS A 108 1.04 15.18 3.98
C HIS A 108 0.37 16.53 4.27
N CYS A 109 0.38 17.48 3.33
CA CYS A 109 -0.29 18.78 3.51
C CYS A 109 -1.80 18.63 3.76
N MET A 110 -2.47 17.71 3.05
CA MET A 110 -3.90 17.44 3.28
C MET A 110 -4.19 16.92 4.69
N ARG A 111 -3.29 16.11 5.26
CA ARG A 111 -3.40 15.59 6.64
C ARG A 111 -3.27 16.71 7.67
N GLN A 112 -2.33 17.64 7.48
CA GLN A 112 -2.13 18.79 8.37
C GLN A 112 -3.36 19.71 8.38
N GLN A 113 -4.02 19.84 7.23
CA GLN A 113 -5.25 20.64 7.06
C GLN A 113 -6.54 19.88 7.39
N GLU A 114 -6.44 18.73 8.08
CA GLU A 114 -7.59 17.88 8.47
C GLU A 114 -8.55 17.49 7.33
N TYR A 115 -8.04 17.32 6.10
CA TYR A 115 -8.81 16.93 4.91
C TYR A 115 -9.92 17.90 4.47
N GLN A 116 -9.79 19.21 4.74
CA GLN A 116 -10.83 20.20 4.41
C GLN A 116 -11.26 20.24 2.92
N ASN A 117 -10.45 19.68 2.00
CA ASN A 117 -10.64 19.81 0.55
C ASN A 117 -11.11 18.55 -0.20
N LEU A 118 -11.30 17.38 0.43
CA LEU A 118 -11.83 16.18 -0.26
C LEU A 118 -13.35 16.29 -0.51
N ARG A 119 -13.77 17.21 -1.40
CA ARG A 119 -15.18 17.38 -1.79
C ARG A 119 -15.36 17.03 -3.26
N TYR A 120 -16.45 16.36 -3.62
CA TYR A 120 -16.80 16.16 -5.04
C TYR A 120 -17.44 17.41 -5.62
N LYS A 121 -16.84 17.99 -6.66
CA LYS A 121 -17.48 18.94 -7.57
C LYS A 121 -18.43 18.19 -8.49
N VAL A 122 -19.71 18.52 -8.43
CA VAL A 122 -20.73 17.98 -9.33
C VAL A 122 -20.87 18.95 -10.50
N LYS A 123 -20.44 18.53 -11.69
CA LYS A 123 -20.71 19.24 -12.95
C LYS A 123 -21.84 18.53 -13.69
N LYS A 124 -22.80 19.30 -14.21
CA LYS A 124 -23.90 18.80 -15.03
C LYS A 124 -23.78 19.43 -16.41
N SER A 125 -23.45 18.62 -17.42
CA SER A 125 -23.38 19.06 -18.82
C SER A 125 -24.08 18.05 -19.72
N GLY A 126 -24.98 18.51 -20.58
CA GLY A 126 -25.67 17.66 -21.56
C GLY A 126 -26.49 16.50 -20.98
N GLY A 127 -26.95 16.59 -19.73
CA GLY A 127 -27.68 15.51 -19.04
C GLY A 127 -26.78 14.46 -18.35
N LYS A 128 -25.46 14.52 -18.52
CA LYS A 128 -24.48 13.67 -17.82
C LYS A 128 -24.05 14.36 -16.51
N ILE A 129 -24.18 13.66 -15.39
CA ILE A 129 -23.64 14.09 -14.09
C ILE A 129 -22.20 13.57 -14.01
N THR A 130 -21.23 14.49 -13.98
CA THR A 130 -19.83 14.17 -13.70
C THR A 130 -19.52 14.63 -12.29
N LYS A 131 -19.19 13.68 -11.41
CA LYS A 131 -18.62 13.98 -10.09
C LYS A 131 -17.11 13.95 -10.21
N GLU A 132 -16.47 15.10 -10.09
CA GLU A 132 -15.01 15.19 -10.04
C GLU A 132 -14.60 15.51 -8.60
N PRO A 133 -13.75 14.71 -7.96
CA PRO A 133 -13.18 15.13 -6.69
C PRO A 133 -12.37 16.43 -6.89
N ASP A 134 -12.61 17.43 -6.04
CA ASP A 134 -11.84 18.67 -6.00
C ASP A 134 -10.51 18.39 -5.30
N LEU A 135 -9.53 17.93 -6.04
CA LEU A 135 -8.25 17.48 -5.49
C LEU A 135 -7.19 18.56 -5.53
N LEU A 136 -7.60 19.82 -5.33
CA LEU A 136 -6.68 20.94 -5.25
C LEU A 136 -6.19 21.08 -3.81
N VAL A 137 -4.88 20.98 -3.62
CA VAL A 137 -4.22 21.25 -2.34
C VAL A 137 -3.62 22.64 -2.41
N SER A 138 -3.84 23.44 -1.37
CA SER A 138 -3.38 24.82 -1.32
C SER A 138 -2.86 25.18 0.06
N ALA A 139 -1.85 26.04 0.11
CA ALA A 139 -1.31 26.61 1.33
C ALA A 139 -1.05 28.10 1.16
N GLU A 140 -1.17 28.85 2.25
CA GLU A 140 -0.88 30.28 2.32
C GLU A 140 0.00 30.59 3.54
N GLU A 141 1.15 31.21 3.32
CA GLU A 141 2.08 31.60 4.37
C GLU A 141 2.80 32.89 3.96
N GLY A 142 2.88 33.88 4.86
CA GLY A 142 3.60 35.13 4.59
C GLY A 142 3.08 35.95 3.39
N GLY A 143 1.82 35.74 2.97
CA GLY A 143 1.23 36.37 1.78
C GLY A 143 1.52 35.65 0.46
N GLU A 144 2.25 34.54 0.49
CA GLU A 144 2.42 33.64 -0.66
C GLU A 144 1.33 32.56 -0.66
N THR A 145 0.76 32.27 -1.83
CA THR A 145 -0.21 31.17 -2.01
C THR A 145 0.28 30.19 -3.06
N VAL A 146 0.45 28.92 -2.68
CA VAL A 146 0.79 27.83 -3.60
C VAL A 146 -0.40 26.89 -3.75
N ARG A 147 -0.66 26.45 -4.97
CA ARG A 147 -1.74 25.51 -5.31
C ARG A 147 -1.21 24.42 -6.22
N VAL A 148 -1.52 23.17 -5.88
CA VAL A 148 -1.12 21.99 -6.64
C VAL A 148 -2.32 21.07 -6.78
N ALA A 149 -2.63 20.66 -8.00
CA ALA A 149 -3.66 19.67 -8.25
C ALA A 149 -3.09 18.27 -8.02
N TRP A 150 -3.89 17.36 -7.48
CA TRP A 150 -3.53 15.95 -7.41
C TRP A 150 -3.24 15.42 -8.83
N PRO A 151 -2.01 14.98 -9.12
CA PRO A 151 -1.66 14.58 -10.47
C PRO A 151 -2.41 13.30 -10.84
N LYS A 152 -3.10 13.33 -11.97
CA LYS A 152 -3.50 12.14 -12.71
C LYS A 152 -2.28 11.65 -13.48
N THR A 153 -2.01 10.36 -13.53
CA THR A 153 -0.90 9.87 -14.36
C THR A 153 -1.42 9.65 -15.78
N PRO A 154 -0.63 9.79 -16.86
CA PRO A 154 -1.11 9.51 -18.22
C PRO A 154 -1.55 8.08 -18.47
N ARG A 155 -1.22 7.18 -17.55
CA ARG A 155 -1.71 5.81 -17.55
C ARG A 155 -3.15 5.70 -17.03
N ASP A 156 -3.67 6.78 -16.47
CA ASP A 156 -5.05 6.95 -16.01
C ASP A 156 -5.95 7.58 -17.09
N TYR A 157 -5.97 7.13 -18.36
CA TYR A 157 -6.76 7.86 -19.38
C TYR A 157 -7.70 7.08 -20.33
N THR A 158 -8.92 7.61 -20.25
CA THR A 158 -10.13 7.79 -21.08
C THR A 158 -10.77 6.67 -21.92
N PRO A 159 -12.11 6.69 -22.01
CA PRO A 159 -12.89 5.90 -22.97
C PRO A 159 -12.43 6.02 -24.42
N GLU A 160 -11.97 7.20 -24.88
CA GLU A 160 -11.55 7.38 -26.29
C GLU A 160 -10.25 6.63 -26.62
N MET A 161 -9.28 6.60 -25.68
CA MET A 161 -8.04 5.82 -25.83
C MET A 161 -8.30 4.31 -25.69
N CYS A 162 -9.29 3.94 -24.86
CA CYS A 162 -9.79 2.58 -24.75
C CYS A 162 -10.39 2.09 -26.08
N GLU A 163 -11.21 2.90 -26.75
CA GLU A 163 -11.80 2.56 -28.06
C GLU A 163 -10.74 2.33 -29.15
N ALA A 164 -9.69 3.16 -29.22
CA ALA A 164 -8.63 3.04 -30.23
C ALA A 164 -7.76 1.77 -30.09
N LYS A 165 -7.66 1.21 -28.88
CA LYS A 165 -6.89 -0.01 -28.58
C LYS A 165 -7.76 -1.25 -28.32
N GLY A 166 -9.08 -1.14 -28.45
CA GLY A 166 -10.03 -2.20 -28.10
C GLY A 166 -10.10 -2.50 -26.59
N CYS A 167 -9.59 -1.60 -25.75
CA CYS A 167 -9.66 -1.69 -24.29
C CYS A 167 -11.06 -1.27 -23.82
N LYS A 168 -11.53 -1.83 -22.72
CA LYS A 168 -12.76 -1.36 -22.05
C LYS A 168 -12.37 -0.24 -21.07
N ALA A 169 -13.18 0.82 -20.96
CA ALA A 169 -12.96 2.02 -20.13
C ALA A 169 -12.09 1.75 -18.88
N GLY A 170 -10.84 2.21 -18.87
CA GLY A 170 -9.84 1.83 -17.88
C GLY A 170 -8.45 2.42 -18.13
N GLY A 171 -7.52 2.22 -17.18
CA GLY A 171 -6.14 2.68 -17.25
C GLY A 171 -5.13 1.53 -17.16
N PHE A 172 -3.86 1.84 -17.47
CA PHE A 172 -2.84 0.84 -17.73
C PHE A 172 -2.08 0.38 -16.48
N ASP A 173 -1.79 1.28 -15.53
CA ASP A 173 -0.97 0.92 -14.37
C ASP A 173 -1.19 1.88 -13.18
N LEU A 174 -1.96 1.45 -12.18
CA LEU A 174 -2.17 2.16 -10.91
C LEU A 174 -0.91 2.23 -10.03
N SER A 175 0.09 1.37 -10.28
CA SER A 175 1.30 1.33 -9.48
C SER A 175 2.33 2.38 -9.91
N ASP A 176 2.14 3.00 -11.07
CA ASP A 176 3.10 3.92 -11.68
C ASP A 176 4.53 3.35 -11.68
N GLY A 177 4.66 2.07 -12.07
CA GLY A 177 5.93 1.35 -12.09
C GLY A 177 6.46 0.88 -10.73
N ALA A 178 5.70 1.01 -9.65
CA ALA A 178 6.09 0.48 -8.34
C ALA A 178 6.15 -1.06 -8.31
N GLU A 179 5.32 -1.71 -9.13
CA GLU A 179 5.26 -3.17 -9.23
C GLU A 179 5.98 -3.71 -10.48
N PRO A 180 6.50 -4.95 -10.46
CA PRO A 180 7.13 -5.57 -11.64
C PRO A 180 6.17 -5.78 -12.81
N GLN A 181 4.87 -5.94 -12.53
CA GLN A 181 3.82 -6.03 -13.54
C GLN A 181 2.88 -4.84 -13.40
N PRO A 182 2.44 -4.22 -14.52
CA PRO A 182 1.53 -3.10 -14.46
C PRO A 182 0.19 -3.51 -13.83
N VAL A 183 -0.32 -2.65 -12.95
CA VAL A 183 -1.60 -2.85 -12.27
C VAL A 183 -2.72 -2.22 -13.10
N GLU A 184 -3.28 -3.00 -14.02
CA GLU A 184 -4.36 -2.55 -14.89
C GLU A 184 -5.64 -2.23 -14.08
N TRP A 185 -6.45 -1.29 -14.55
CA TRP A 185 -7.78 -1.06 -13.96
C TRP A 185 -8.86 -0.81 -15.01
N VAL A 186 -10.09 -1.23 -14.73
CA VAL A 186 -11.24 -1.04 -15.63
C VAL A 186 -12.51 -0.70 -14.87
N ASN A 187 -13.33 0.19 -15.43
CA ASN A 187 -14.66 0.50 -14.94
C ASN A 187 -15.64 0.67 -16.11
N ALA A 188 -16.33 -0.41 -16.42
CA ALA A 188 -17.35 -0.43 -17.47
C ALA A 188 -18.74 0.04 -16.99
N VAL A 189 -18.90 0.42 -15.72
CA VAL A 189 -20.19 0.79 -15.13
C VAL A 189 -20.43 2.30 -15.28
N ASP A 190 -19.54 3.13 -14.74
CA ASP A 190 -19.65 4.59 -14.81
C ASP A 190 -18.40 5.28 -15.41
N GLY A 191 -17.35 4.52 -15.67
CA GLY A 191 -16.10 5.01 -16.25
C GLY A 191 -15.25 5.86 -15.28
N LEU A 192 -15.60 5.92 -14.00
CA LEU A 192 -14.82 6.65 -13.00
C LEU A 192 -13.57 5.86 -12.60
N SER A 193 -12.47 6.57 -12.36
CA SER A 193 -11.25 6.00 -11.80
C SER A 193 -11.44 5.64 -10.32
N PRO A 194 -10.56 4.79 -9.74
CA PRO A 194 -10.49 4.63 -8.30
C PRO A 194 -10.35 5.99 -7.59
N PRO A 195 -10.85 6.12 -6.35
CA PRO A 195 -10.64 7.33 -5.57
C PRO A 195 -9.13 7.56 -5.37
N PRO A 196 -8.68 8.80 -5.15
CA PRO A 196 -7.25 9.11 -5.01
C PRO A 196 -6.60 8.39 -3.83
N PHE A 197 -5.44 7.80 -4.08
CA PHE A 197 -4.57 7.19 -3.08
C PHE A 197 -3.12 7.25 -3.56
N VAL A 198 -2.17 7.02 -2.67
CA VAL A 198 -0.75 6.85 -2.99
C VAL A 198 -0.46 5.35 -3.10
N TYR A 199 0.01 4.89 -4.27
CA TYR A 199 0.46 3.50 -4.41
C TYR A 199 1.82 3.33 -3.76
N ILE A 200 1.96 2.33 -2.89
CA ILE A 200 3.24 1.88 -2.32
C ILE A 200 3.35 0.36 -2.46
N ALA A 201 4.56 -0.13 -2.72
CA ALA A 201 4.81 -1.57 -2.85
C ALA A 201 5.27 -2.21 -1.53
N ARG A 202 5.58 -1.40 -0.50
CA ARG A 202 6.09 -1.85 0.80
C ARG A 202 5.43 -1.11 1.95
N CYS A 203 5.18 -1.84 3.05
CA CYS A 203 4.59 -1.24 4.23
C CYS A 203 5.52 -0.17 4.81
N VAL A 204 4.97 0.99 5.13
CA VAL A 204 5.69 2.05 5.85
C VAL A 204 5.13 2.19 7.25
N ALA A 205 5.96 2.58 8.21
CA ALA A 205 5.48 2.88 9.54
C ALA A 205 4.89 4.29 9.62
N ALA A 206 3.67 4.43 10.13
CA ALA A 206 3.13 5.74 10.47
C ALA A 206 3.64 6.23 11.84
N ASP A 207 3.72 5.32 12.81
CA ASP A 207 4.08 5.63 14.20
C ASP A 207 5.08 4.63 14.82
N VAL A 208 5.43 3.58 14.09
CA VAL A 208 6.43 2.59 14.51
C VAL A 208 7.82 3.11 14.17
N HIS A 209 8.68 3.27 15.17
CA HIS A 209 10.05 3.74 14.96
C HIS A 209 10.84 2.84 13.98
N PRO A 210 11.76 3.40 13.16
CA PRO A 210 12.67 2.63 12.29
C PRO A 210 13.64 1.68 13.04
N GLU A 211 13.46 1.47 14.34
CA GLU A 211 14.18 0.44 15.14
C GLU A 211 14.02 -0.98 14.58
N TRP A 212 13.10 -1.22 13.65
CA TRP A 212 13.01 -2.50 12.93
C TRP A 212 14.28 -2.82 12.12
N LEU A 213 15.02 -1.81 11.64
CA LEU A 213 16.34 -1.99 11.03
C LEU A 213 17.37 -2.53 12.03
N GLN A 214 17.18 -2.26 13.32
CA GLN A 214 18.06 -2.72 14.40
C GLN A 214 17.72 -4.13 14.90
N LYS A 215 16.51 -4.64 14.61
CA LYS A 215 16.09 -5.98 15.03
C LYS A 215 16.66 -7.04 14.09
N ARG A 216 17.60 -7.82 14.64
CA ARG A 216 18.41 -8.80 13.90
C ARG A 216 17.57 -9.78 13.08
N ALA A 217 17.64 -9.62 11.77
CA ALA A 217 17.47 -10.71 10.81
C ALA A 217 18.41 -11.88 11.17
N LYS A 218 17.91 -13.12 11.14
CA LYS A 218 18.80 -14.29 11.18
C LYS A 218 19.00 -14.80 9.74
N PRO A 219 20.22 -15.27 9.41
CA PRO A 219 20.50 -15.82 8.09
C PRO A 219 19.92 -17.24 7.97
N CYS A 220 19.58 -17.64 6.75
CA CYS A 220 19.36 -19.05 6.45
C CYS A 220 20.68 -19.84 6.54
N SER A 221 20.64 -21.07 7.07
CA SER A 221 21.68 -22.07 6.88
C SER A 221 21.80 -22.34 5.37
N PHE A 222 23.02 -22.32 4.83
CA PHE A 222 23.25 -22.30 3.38
C PHE A 222 22.88 -23.65 2.73
N ASP A 223 21.66 -23.76 2.17
CA ASP A 223 21.29 -24.74 1.14
C ASP A 223 21.04 -23.96 -0.17
N PRO A 224 21.73 -24.26 -1.28
CA PRO A 224 21.54 -23.59 -2.58
C PRO A 224 20.13 -23.73 -3.17
N LYS A 225 19.29 -24.65 -2.66
CA LYS A 225 17.85 -24.74 -2.99
C LYS A 225 16.94 -24.29 -1.86
N CYS A 226 17.51 -23.84 -0.74
CA CYS A 226 16.86 -23.24 0.42
C CYS A 226 15.50 -23.88 0.79
N ARG A 227 15.41 -25.22 0.80
CA ARG A 227 14.19 -25.95 1.19
C ARG A 227 13.82 -25.70 2.66
N GLU A 228 14.74 -25.21 3.48
CA GLU A 228 14.48 -24.82 4.87
C GLU A 228 13.69 -23.51 4.98
N ALA A 229 13.78 -22.60 4.00
CA ALA A 229 13.04 -21.33 3.99
C ALA A 229 11.70 -21.41 3.22
N VAL A 230 11.57 -22.40 2.33
CA VAL A 230 10.45 -22.55 1.38
C VAL A 230 9.77 -23.93 1.52
N GLY A 231 10.10 -24.71 2.55
CA GLY A 231 9.61 -26.08 2.76
C GLY A 231 8.18 -26.18 3.29
N HIS A 232 7.23 -26.17 2.35
CA HIS A 232 5.79 -26.41 2.39
C HIS A 232 5.24 -27.54 3.29
N HIS A 233 4.01 -27.33 3.80
CA HIS A 233 2.87 -28.26 3.83
C HIS A 233 3.04 -29.71 4.36
N GLY A 234 4.12 -30.00 5.07
CA GLY A 234 4.30 -31.26 5.82
C GLY A 234 3.79 -31.10 7.24
N ASP A 235 2.90 -32.01 7.64
CA ASP A 235 2.44 -32.23 9.01
C ASP A 235 3.48 -31.85 10.07
N CYS A 236 3.26 -30.75 10.78
CA CYS A 236 4.12 -30.29 11.88
C CYS A 236 3.86 -31.14 13.15
N SER A 237 3.75 -32.46 12.97
CA SER A 237 3.68 -33.46 14.04
C SER A 237 5.07 -33.99 14.41
N ASP A 238 6.12 -33.60 13.68
CA ASP A 238 7.49 -34.02 13.95
C ASP A 238 8.07 -33.27 15.17
N LYS A 239 7.96 -33.93 16.34
CA LYS A 239 8.30 -33.45 17.69
C LYS A 239 9.77 -33.06 17.91
N HIS A 240 10.61 -32.98 16.87
CA HIS A 240 12.07 -32.91 17.04
C HIS A 240 12.81 -31.78 16.32
N ARG A 241 12.14 -30.89 15.57
CA ARG A 241 12.79 -29.66 15.07
C ARG A 241 11.86 -28.44 15.11
N SER A 242 11.33 -28.16 16.29
CA SER A 242 10.92 -26.80 16.61
C SER A 242 12.16 -25.91 16.57
N PHE A 243 12.13 -24.81 15.80
CA PHE A 243 12.96 -23.65 16.15
C PHE A 243 12.65 -23.34 17.61
N SER A 244 13.57 -23.71 18.51
CA SER A 244 13.38 -23.69 19.95
C SER A 244 12.92 -22.29 20.39
N GLY A 245 11.63 -22.15 20.70
CA GLY A 245 11.02 -20.91 21.21
C GLY A 245 10.03 -20.17 20.27
N LEU A 246 9.65 -20.73 19.12
CA LEU A 246 8.56 -20.21 18.29
C LEU A 246 7.31 -21.11 18.47
N PRO A 247 6.19 -20.62 19.05
CA PRO A 247 4.96 -21.41 19.09
C PRO A 247 4.54 -21.86 17.67
N MET A 248 3.93 -23.05 17.59
CA MET A 248 3.72 -23.85 16.37
C MET A 248 2.75 -23.29 15.30
N ARG A 249 2.59 -21.97 15.20
CA ARG A 249 1.83 -21.30 14.11
C ARG A 249 2.51 -20.00 13.65
N VAL A 250 3.82 -19.89 13.88
CA VAL A 250 4.53 -18.63 13.69
C VAL A 250 5.13 -18.57 12.29
N ALA A 251 4.78 -17.46 11.64
CA ALA A 251 5.23 -16.94 10.37
C ALA A 251 6.34 -17.65 9.60
N ILE A 252 6.08 -17.86 8.30
CA ILE A 252 7.09 -18.28 7.33
C ILE A 252 8.14 -17.18 7.24
N GLY A 253 9.39 -17.50 7.61
CA GLY A 253 10.52 -16.59 7.56
C GLY A 253 11.17 -16.59 6.18
N GLN A 254 11.18 -15.42 5.53
CA GLN A 254 11.90 -15.21 4.29
C GLN A 254 13.40 -14.96 4.52
N CYS A 255 14.17 -15.28 3.48
CA CYS A 255 15.56 -14.86 3.36
C CYS A 255 15.64 -13.33 3.35
N ASN A 256 16.64 -12.77 4.00
CA ASN A 256 16.79 -11.33 4.23
C ASN A 256 18.23 -10.88 3.90
N TRP A 257 18.57 -9.62 4.16
CA TRP A 257 19.89 -9.06 3.86
C TRP A 257 21.07 -9.81 4.52
N SER A 258 20.84 -10.52 5.63
CA SER A 258 21.88 -11.33 6.30
C SER A 258 22.15 -12.67 5.60
N CYS A 259 21.25 -13.10 4.71
CA CYS A 259 21.38 -14.35 3.98
C CYS A 259 22.35 -14.19 2.80
N LYS A 260 23.19 -15.21 2.57
CA LYS A 260 24.14 -15.25 1.43
C LYS A 260 23.49 -15.66 0.10
N CYS A 261 22.20 -16.01 0.11
CA CYS A 261 21.47 -16.43 -1.08
C CYS A 261 21.22 -15.23 -2.03
N PRO A 262 21.18 -15.47 -3.36
CA PRO A 262 20.97 -14.42 -4.35
C PRO A 262 19.56 -13.80 -4.25
N ALA A 263 19.35 -12.65 -4.92
CA ALA A 263 18.04 -11.99 -4.99
C ALA A 263 16.95 -12.89 -5.62
N ALA A 264 17.35 -13.79 -6.53
CA ALA A 264 16.48 -14.77 -7.17
C ALA A 264 16.06 -15.94 -6.26
N CYS A 265 16.49 -15.96 -4.99
CA CYS A 265 16.13 -17.02 -4.04
C CYS A 265 14.59 -17.13 -3.88
N GLU A 266 14.05 -18.35 -3.93
CA GLU A 266 12.63 -18.61 -3.67
C GLU A 266 12.20 -18.15 -2.26
N GLY A 267 13.14 -18.14 -1.32
CA GLY A 267 12.95 -17.58 0.02
C GLY A 267 12.81 -16.05 0.05
N ARG A 268 12.88 -15.33 -1.07
CA ARG A 268 12.70 -13.86 -1.18
C ARG A 268 11.45 -13.47 -1.98
N THR A 269 10.44 -14.33 -2.03
CA THR A 269 9.30 -14.16 -2.94
C THR A 269 8.49 -12.89 -2.72
N MET A 270 8.24 -12.50 -1.47
CA MET A 270 7.48 -11.27 -1.18
C MET A 270 8.29 -10.01 -1.49
N GLN A 271 9.62 -10.05 -1.31
CA GLN A 271 10.52 -8.94 -1.62
C GLN A 271 10.56 -8.58 -3.12
N ARG A 272 10.10 -9.49 -3.99
CA ARG A 272 10.03 -9.26 -5.44
C ARG A 272 8.76 -8.51 -5.87
N GLY A 273 7.82 -8.24 -4.96
CA GLY A 273 6.55 -7.59 -5.28
C GLY A 273 5.56 -8.51 -6.02
N VAL A 274 4.58 -7.90 -6.66
CA VAL A 274 3.49 -8.61 -7.36
C VAL A 274 3.96 -9.03 -8.76
N GLY A 275 4.38 -10.29 -8.87
CA GLY A 275 4.79 -10.88 -10.16
C GLY A 275 3.63 -11.37 -11.04
N LEU A 276 2.39 -11.30 -10.56
CA LEU A 276 1.19 -11.75 -11.27
C LEU A 276 0.56 -10.63 -12.08
N ARG A 277 -0.08 -10.95 -13.21
CA ARG A 277 -0.89 -9.98 -13.97
C ARG A 277 -2.26 -9.86 -13.32
N LEU A 278 -2.47 -8.78 -12.57
CA LEU A 278 -3.70 -8.51 -11.85
C LEU A 278 -4.40 -7.28 -12.42
N GLN A 279 -5.72 -7.22 -12.26
CA GLN A 279 -6.53 -6.10 -12.74
C GLN A 279 -7.59 -5.70 -11.71
N VAL A 280 -7.60 -4.41 -11.38
CA VAL A 280 -8.64 -3.79 -10.57
C VAL A 280 -9.87 -3.55 -11.44
N PHE A 281 -11.06 -3.94 -10.99
CA PHE A 281 -12.28 -3.73 -11.77
C PHE A 281 -13.42 -3.24 -10.90
N TYR A 282 -14.28 -2.37 -11.46
CA TYR A 282 -15.46 -1.91 -10.75
C TYR A 282 -16.63 -2.89 -10.90
N HIS A 283 -17.24 -3.26 -9.77
CA HIS A 283 -18.39 -4.13 -9.67
C HIS A 283 -19.58 -3.34 -9.09
N GLU A 284 -20.71 -3.34 -9.81
CA GLU A 284 -21.90 -2.52 -9.52
C GLU A 284 -22.44 -2.64 -8.08
N GLY A 285 -22.28 -3.81 -7.44
CA GLY A 285 -22.71 -4.03 -6.06
C GLY A 285 -21.61 -4.07 -4.99
N LYS A 286 -20.33 -4.08 -5.37
CA LYS A 286 -19.20 -4.29 -4.44
C LYS A 286 -18.19 -3.14 -4.44
N GLY A 287 -18.30 -2.22 -5.41
CA GLY A 287 -17.30 -1.20 -5.64
C GLY A 287 -16.08 -1.79 -6.36
N TRP A 288 -14.89 -1.32 -6.02
CA TRP A 288 -13.65 -1.80 -6.63
C TRP A 288 -13.26 -3.18 -6.10
N CYS A 289 -12.99 -4.10 -7.02
CA CYS A 289 -12.60 -5.48 -6.76
C CYS A 289 -11.31 -5.80 -7.53
N LEU A 290 -10.73 -6.97 -7.27
CA LEU A 290 -9.49 -7.43 -7.89
C LEU A 290 -9.70 -8.78 -8.57
N ARG A 291 -9.14 -8.94 -9.77
CA ARG A 291 -9.11 -10.23 -10.47
C ARG A 291 -7.73 -10.54 -11.02
N THR A 292 -7.46 -11.81 -11.25
CA THR A 292 -6.26 -12.24 -11.98
C THR A 292 -6.50 -12.27 -13.48
N LEU A 293 -5.49 -11.92 -14.29
CA LEU A 293 -5.51 -12.04 -15.76
C LEU A 293 -4.76 -13.28 -16.26
N SER A 294 -4.09 -13.99 -15.36
CA SER A 294 -3.38 -15.25 -15.62
C SER A 294 -3.81 -16.31 -14.61
N PRO A 295 -3.78 -17.61 -14.95
CA PRO A 295 -4.01 -18.66 -13.97
C PRO A 295 -3.01 -18.56 -12.80
N ILE A 296 -3.45 -18.88 -11.59
CA ILE A 296 -2.63 -18.95 -10.38
C ILE A 296 -2.71 -20.38 -9.86
N SER A 297 -1.58 -21.02 -9.58
CA SER A 297 -1.58 -22.37 -9.05
C SER A 297 -1.82 -22.37 -7.55
N ARG A 298 -2.45 -23.44 -7.05
CA ARG A 298 -2.66 -23.65 -5.62
C ARG A 298 -1.33 -23.56 -4.86
N GLY A 299 -1.30 -22.74 -3.82
CA GLY A 299 -0.14 -22.55 -2.95
C GLY A 299 0.79 -21.42 -3.40
N ASP A 300 0.58 -20.83 -4.58
CA ASP A 300 1.39 -19.70 -5.04
C ASP A 300 1.18 -18.47 -4.14
N PHE A 301 2.26 -17.73 -3.92
CA PHE A 301 2.20 -16.39 -3.37
C PHE A 301 1.49 -15.47 -4.36
N VAL A 302 0.53 -14.68 -3.87
CA VAL A 302 -0.26 -13.76 -4.70
C VAL A 302 0.21 -12.32 -4.51
N MET A 303 0.18 -11.81 -3.28
CA MET A 303 0.53 -10.42 -2.97
C MET A 303 0.64 -10.18 -1.45
N GLU A 304 1.25 -9.05 -1.07
CA GLU A 304 1.26 -8.53 0.30
C GLU A 304 0.14 -7.48 0.49
N TYR A 305 -0.53 -7.50 1.65
CA TYR A 305 -1.39 -6.40 2.08
C TYR A 305 -0.53 -5.25 2.60
N VAL A 306 -0.43 -4.19 1.80
CA VAL A 306 0.45 -3.05 2.09
C VAL A 306 -0.35 -1.80 2.43
N GLY A 307 0.13 -1.07 3.43
CA GLY A 307 -0.37 0.24 3.83
C GLY A 307 0.54 0.85 4.91
N GLU A 308 -0.01 1.78 5.68
CA GLU A 308 0.67 2.36 6.84
C GLU A 308 0.49 1.46 8.07
N ARG A 309 1.59 1.12 8.76
CA ARG A 309 1.55 0.39 10.03
C ARG A 309 1.25 1.35 11.17
N VAL A 310 0.26 0.99 11.98
CA VAL A 310 -0.29 1.83 13.04
C VAL A 310 -0.42 1.02 14.34
N SER A 311 0.02 1.57 15.47
CA SER A 311 -0.15 0.94 16.80
C SER A 311 -1.47 1.36 17.46
N ALA A 312 -2.21 0.40 18.02
CA ALA A 312 -3.36 0.63 18.87
C ALA A 312 -2.88 1.24 20.20
N GLY A 313 -3.15 2.54 20.42
CA GLY A 313 -2.87 3.24 21.67
C GLY A 313 -1.91 4.43 21.56
N SER A 314 -1.32 4.68 20.39
CA SER A 314 -0.38 5.80 20.17
C SER A 314 -1.05 7.12 19.80
N ASP A 315 -2.35 7.13 19.50
CA ASP A 315 -3.03 8.35 19.06
C ASP A 315 -4.57 8.33 19.24
N GLY A 316 -5.09 9.29 20.01
CA GLY A 316 -6.53 9.55 20.13
C GLY A 316 -7.07 10.39 18.97
N GLY A 317 -6.22 11.16 18.28
CA GLY A 317 -6.56 12.03 17.16
C GLY A 317 -6.80 11.25 15.86
N GLU A 318 -5.86 10.37 15.49
CA GLU A 318 -6.09 9.45 14.37
C GLU A 318 -7.27 8.52 14.65
N ARG A 319 -7.44 7.97 15.87
CA ARG A 319 -8.61 7.13 16.19
C ARG A 319 -9.95 7.83 15.89
N LYS A 320 -10.08 9.12 16.23
CA LYS A 320 -11.28 9.92 15.92
C LYS A 320 -11.43 10.17 14.42
N ARG A 321 -10.34 10.50 13.72
CA ARG A 321 -10.32 10.63 12.25
C ARG A 321 -10.65 9.31 11.55
N ARG A 322 -10.35 8.15 12.17
CA ARG A 322 -10.70 6.80 11.68
C ARG A 322 -12.21 6.51 11.82
N GLU A 323 -12.82 6.95 12.92
CA GLU A 323 -14.25 6.79 13.21
C GLU A 323 -15.13 7.68 12.31
N ASP A 324 -14.62 8.85 11.87
CA ASP A 324 -15.30 9.78 10.96
C ASP A 324 -15.22 9.36 9.47
N ARG A 325 -14.42 8.34 9.10
CA ARG A 325 -14.36 7.83 7.73
C ARG A 325 -15.68 7.14 7.40
N CYS A 326 -16.43 7.76 6.49
CA CYS A 326 -17.79 7.39 6.09
C CYS A 326 -18.05 5.89 6.14
N ALA A 327 -19.11 5.49 6.85
CA ALA A 327 -19.58 4.11 6.98
C ALA A 327 -19.59 3.33 5.64
N ASP A 328 -19.80 4.02 4.51
CA ASP A 328 -19.93 3.46 3.16
C ASP A 328 -18.61 2.92 2.52
N MET A 329 -17.44 3.28 3.04
CA MET A 329 -16.13 2.84 2.53
C MET A 329 -15.46 1.94 3.57
N GLY A 330 -15.83 0.66 3.58
CA GLY A 330 -15.37 -0.34 4.54
C GLY A 330 -13.86 -0.27 4.83
N SER A 331 -13.53 -0.47 6.10
CA SER A 331 -12.18 -0.36 6.68
C SER A 331 -11.11 -1.01 5.79
N TYR A 332 -10.27 -0.21 5.12
CA TYR A 332 -9.00 -0.65 4.53
C TYR A 332 -7.99 -0.97 5.64
N GLU A 333 -8.43 -1.69 6.66
CA GLU A 333 -7.67 -2.01 7.85
C GLU A 333 -7.42 -3.52 7.86
N MET A 334 -6.18 -3.90 8.05
CA MET A 334 -5.79 -5.28 8.18
C MET A 334 -5.07 -5.53 9.50
N ASP A 335 -5.69 -6.35 10.34
CA ASP A 335 -5.10 -6.81 11.59
C ASP A 335 -3.85 -7.66 11.31
N THR A 336 -2.75 -7.37 12.01
CA THR A 336 -1.54 -8.20 11.98
C THR A 336 -1.55 -9.30 13.05
N ASP A 337 -2.54 -9.31 13.94
CA ASP A 337 -2.66 -10.27 15.03
C ASP A 337 -3.45 -11.52 14.62
N GLU A 338 -2.81 -12.69 14.70
CA GLU A 338 -3.50 -13.85 15.27
C GLU A 338 -3.36 -13.76 16.80
N LYS A 339 -4.29 -14.35 17.56
CA LYS A 339 -4.45 -14.35 19.04
C LYS A 339 -3.21 -14.79 19.87
N THR A 340 -2.01 -14.81 19.28
CA THR A 340 -0.75 -15.38 19.77
C THR A 340 0.19 -14.40 20.45
N THR A 341 0.01 -13.09 20.33
CA THR A 341 0.84 -12.10 21.03
C THR A 341 0.05 -11.54 22.21
N ASN A 342 0.46 -11.90 23.42
CA ASN A 342 0.03 -11.28 24.68
C ASN A 342 0.55 -9.82 24.79
N SER A 343 0.76 -9.14 23.66
CA SER A 343 1.33 -7.81 23.58
C SER A 343 0.23 -6.76 23.71
N GLU A 344 0.38 -5.86 24.66
CA GLU A 344 -0.51 -4.72 24.89
C GLU A 344 -0.57 -3.74 23.71
N ARG A 345 0.37 -3.84 22.74
CA ARG A 345 0.41 -3.02 21.52
C ARG A 345 -0.03 -3.85 20.32
N LYS A 346 -1.31 -3.76 19.96
CA LYS A 346 -1.81 -4.31 18.69
C LYS A 346 -1.35 -3.44 17.54
N VAL A 347 -0.81 -4.01 16.49
CA VAL A 347 -0.47 -3.28 15.26
C VAL A 347 -1.48 -3.69 14.18
N PHE A 348 -1.83 -2.75 13.31
CA PHE A 348 -2.63 -3.02 12.12
C PHE A 348 -2.08 -2.22 10.95
N ILE A 349 -2.53 -2.56 9.75
CA ILE A 349 -2.16 -1.88 8.51
C ILE A 349 -3.36 -1.07 8.02
N ASP A 350 -3.24 0.25 7.95
CA ASP A 350 -4.23 1.16 7.35
C ASP A 350 -3.84 1.46 5.89
N ALA A 351 -4.64 0.95 4.98
CA ALA A 351 -4.50 1.11 3.54
C ALA A 351 -5.44 2.19 2.96
N PHE A 352 -6.02 3.08 3.78
CA PHE A 352 -7.01 4.04 3.29
C PHE A 352 -6.40 5.09 2.34
N HIS A 353 -5.31 5.76 2.71
CA HIS A 353 -4.69 6.79 1.85
C HIS A 353 -3.51 6.27 1.04
N VAL A 354 -2.88 5.20 1.52
CA VAL A 354 -1.64 4.67 0.99
C VAL A 354 -1.78 3.15 0.96
N ARG A 355 -1.62 2.51 -0.21
CA ARG A 355 -1.95 1.09 -0.36
C ARG A 355 -1.22 0.44 -1.53
N SER A 356 -1.15 -0.90 -1.52
CA SER A 356 -0.92 -1.69 -2.73
C SER A 356 -2.24 -2.18 -3.33
N ILE A 357 -2.13 -2.97 -4.41
CA ILE A 357 -3.25 -3.62 -5.08
C ILE A 357 -4.08 -4.54 -4.17
N ALA A 358 -3.49 -5.09 -3.11
CA ALA A 358 -4.17 -6.04 -2.23
C ALA A 358 -5.39 -5.45 -1.50
N ALA A 359 -5.42 -4.13 -1.32
CA ALA A 359 -6.56 -3.41 -0.75
C ALA A 359 -7.84 -3.53 -1.59
N PHE A 360 -7.74 -3.94 -2.87
CA PHE A 360 -8.88 -4.15 -3.76
C PHE A 360 -9.39 -5.60 -3.78
N ALA A 361 -8.74 -6.55 -3.07
CA ALA A 361 -9.27 -7.90 -2.97
C ALA A 361 -10.59 -7.91 -2.20
N ALA A 362 -11.57 -8.62 -2.75
CA ALA A 362 -12.89 -8.67 -2.16
C ALA A 362 -12.95 -9.65 -0.99
N PHE A 363 -13.87 -9.42 -0.07
CA PHE A 363 -14.11 -10.38 1.00
C PHE A 363 -14.98 -11.54 0.51
N ALA A 364 -14.57 -12.75 0.85
CA ALA A 364 -15.40 -13.93 0.77
C ALA A 364 -16.31 -14.00 2.00
N CYS A 365 -17.61 -14.22 1.77
CA CYS A 365 -18.57 -14.38 2.87
C CYS A 365 -18.53 -15.78 3.50
N ARG A 366 -17.82 -16.74 2.88
CA ARG A 366 -17.64 -18.11 3.35
C ARG A 366 -16.28 -18.64 2.94
N LYS A 367 -15.73 -19.55 3.75
CA LYS A 367 -14.42 -20.16 3.48
C LYS A 367 -14.35 -20.85 2.12
N LYS A 368 -15.43 -21.50 1.67
CA LYS A 368 -15.49 -22.21 0.38
C LYS A 368 -15.39 -21.27 -0.83
N THR A 369 -15.68 -19.98 -0.67
CA THR A 369 -15.63 -18.99 -1.76
C THR A 369 -14.40 -18.09 -1.65
N ALA A 370 -13.50 -18.39 -0.71
CA ALA A 370 -12.21 -17.73 -0.56
C ALA A 370 -11.14 -18.52 -1.31
N ASN A 371 -10.65 -17.95 -2.41
CA ASN A 371 -9.58 -18.57 -3.22
C ASN A 371 -8.17 -18.13 -2.78
N MET A 372 -8.09 -17.24 -1.79
CA MET A 372 -6.85 -16.88 -1.10
C MET A 372 -6.99 -17.09 0.40
N LYS A 373 -5.87 -17.48 1.02
CA LYS A 373 -5.69 -17.45 2.48
C LYS A 373 -4.73 -16.33 2.84
N ARG A 374 -5.00 -15.72 3.99
CA ARG A 374 -4.11 -14.79 4.67
C ARG A 374 -3.11 -15.58 5.51
N ASP A 375 -1.82 -15.31 5.35
CA ASP A 375 -0.75 -15.84 6.19
C ASP A 375 0.10 -14.67 6.73
N MET A 376 0.76 -14.89 7.86
CA MET A 376 1.69 -13.92 8.46
C MET A 376 3.11 -14.34 8.14
N TRP A 377 3.91 -13.49 7.48
CA TRP A 377 5.28 -13.81 7.07
C TRP A 377 6.27 -12.85 7.72
N LEU A 378 7.50 -13.32 7.96
CA LEU A 378 8.61 -12.47 8.42
C LEU A 378 9.55 -12.23 7.24
N GLY A 379 9.88 -10.97 6.97
CA GLY A 379 10.63 -10.56 5.79
C GLY A 379 12.06 -10.17 6.11
N GLU A 380 12.37 -8.92 5.80
CA GLU A 380 13.69 -8.30 5.96
C GLU A 380 14.14 -8.23 7.42
N HIS A 381 13.18 -8.19 8.36
CA HIS A 381 13.40 -8.30 9.79
C HIS A 381 12.50 -9.42 10.37
N TRP A 382 12.90 -9.96 11.52
CA TRP A 382 12.17 -11.04 12.19
C TRP A 382 11.44 -10.56 13.47
N ASP A 383 11.14 -9.26 13.53
CA ASP A 383 10.28 -8.69 14.56
C ASP A 383 8.83 -9.19 14.42
N ARG A 384 8.37 -9.92 15.44
CA ARG A 384 7.02 -10.50 15.47
C ARG A 384 5.92 -9.45 15.59
N ASN A 385 6.25 -8.22 16.00
CA ASN A 385 5.29 -7.12 16.05
C ASN A 385 5.10 -6.44 14.68
N LEU A 386 5.89 -6.83 13.67
CA LEU A 386 5.92 -6.21 12.35
C LEU A 386 5.77 -7.27 11.25
N VAL A 387 5.00 -8.32 11.50
CA VAL A 387 4.73 -9.34 10.49
C VAL A 387 4.14 -8.71 9.22
N HIS A 388 4.47 -9.29 8.08
CA HIS A 388 3.84 -8.98 6.80
C HIS A 388 2.58 -9.82 6.67
N VAL A 389 1.49 -9.20 6.25
CA VAL A 389 0.25 -9.92 5.94
C VAL A 389 0.27 -10.24 4.46
N VAL A 390 0.29 -11.52 4.11
CA VAL A 390 0.38 -11.95 2.71
C VAL A 390 -0.78 -12.84 2.32
N PHE A 391 -1.03 -12.94 1.02
CA PHE A 391 -2.02 -13.83 0.45
C PHE A 391 -1.35 -14.91 -0.40
N SER A 392 -1.79 -16.15 -0.19
CA SER A 392 -1.44 -17.29 -1.05
C SER A 392 -2.70 -17.99 -1.54
N ALA A 393 -2.66 -18.55 -2.75
CA ALA A 393 -3.80 -19.24 -3.35
C ALA A 393 -4.14 -20.54 -2.58
N THR A 394 -5.42 -20.78 -2.31
CA THR A 394 -5.90 -22.00 -1.63
C THR A 394 -6.27 -23.12 -2.61
N GLU A 395 -6.44 -22.77 -3.88
CA GLU A 395 -6.83 -23.61 -5.01
C GLU A 395 -6.23 -23.07 -6.31
N ASP A 396 -6.38 -23.81 -7.41
CA ASP A 396 -6.02 -23.28 -8.73
C ASP A 396 -7.06 -22.24 -9.15
N VAL A 397 -6.60 -21.00 -9.37
CA VAL A 397 -7.47 -19.87 -9.70
C VAL A 397 -7.38 -19.59 -11.20
N PRO A 398 -8.47 -19.70 -11.97
CA PRO A 398 -8.43 -19.47 -13.41
C PRO A 398 -8.28 -17.97 -13.74
N ALA A 399 -7.74 -17.68 -14.92
CA ALA A 399 -7.71 -16.31 -15.45
C ALA A 399 -9.11 -15.71 -15.51
N GLY A 400 -9.23 -14.45 -15.12
CA GLY A 400 -10.49 -13.70 -15.04
C GLY A 400 -11.25 -13.87 -13.74
N ALA A 401 -10.87 -14.81 -12.86
CA ALA A 401 -11.51 -14.99 -11.57
C ALA A 401 -11.17 -13.85 -10.60
N GLU A 402 -12.19 -13.45 -9.84
CA GLU A 402 -12.05 -12.48 -8.75
C GLU A 402 -11.25 -13.08 -7.59
N LEU A 403 -10.34 -12.30 -7.02
CA LEU A 403 -9.52 -12.69 -5.89
C LEU A 403 -10.23 -12.33 -4.57
N THR A 404 -10.44 -13.34 -3.74
CA THR A 404 -11.23 -13.22 -2.51
C THR A 404 -10.55 -13.86 -1.31
N TYR A 405 -10.74 -13.25 -0.13
CA TYR A 405 -10.21 -13.78 1.14
C TYR A 405 -11.21 -13.62 2.29
N MET A 406 -11.04 -14.42 3.34
CA MET A 406 -11.87 -14.32 4.55
C MET A 406 -11.45 -13.13 5.42
N ARG A 407 -12.41 -12.30 5.84
CA ARG A 407 -12.15 -11.12 6.70
C ARG A 407 -11.59 -11.50 8.08
N LEU A 408 -12.06 -12.61 8.67
CA LEU A 408 -11.60 -13.13 9.95
C LEU A 408 -11.30 -14.63 9.82
N ASN A 409 -10.24 -15.09 10.49
CA ASN A 409 -9.84 -16.51 10.46
C ASN A 409 -10.89 -17.43 11.10
N GLU A 410 -11.81 -16.90 11.91
CA GLU A 410 -12.89 -17.66 12.56
C GLU A 410 -14.10 -16.74 12.80
N GLY A 411 -15.27 -17.12 12.27
CA GLY A 411 -16.56 -16.53 12.66
C GLY A 411 -17.31 -15.88 11.50
N ASP A 412 -18.59 -16.22 11.39
CA ASP A 412 -19.53 -15.60 10.45
C ASP A 412 -19.49 -14.05 10.52
N PRO A 413 -19.86 -13.35 9.44
CA PRO A 413 -20.04 -11.89 9.42
C PRO A 413 -20.75 -11.37 10.67
N ARG A 414 -20.34 -10.19 11.16
CA ARG A 414 -20.89 -9.64 12.41
C ARG A 414 -22.42 -9.54 12.28
N LYS A 415 -23.14 -10.06 13.28
CA LYS A 415 -24.61 -10.13 13.27
C LYS A 415 -25.31 -8.77 13.15
N ASP A 416 -24.59 -7.69 13.47
CA ASP A 416 -25.03 -6.30 13.47
C ASP A 416 -24.52 -5.49 12.26
N SER A 417 -23.90 -6.12 11.27
CA SER A 417 -23.43 -5.41 10.07
C SER A 417 -24.61 -4.84 9.27
N PRO A 418 -24.62 -3.53 8.96
CA PRO A 418 -25.65 -2.93 8.11
C PRO A 418 -25.48 -3.28 6.63
N TYR A 419 -24.40 -3.96 6.25
CA TYR A 419 -24.07 -4.28 4.87
C TYR A 419 -24.50 -5.71 4.49
N ASN A 420 -25.22 -5.82 3.38
CA ASN A 420 -25.60 -7.11 2.81
C ASN A 420 -24.53 -7.61 1.84
N CYS A 421 -24.15 -8.88 1.96
CA CYS A 421 -23.16 -9.49 1.06
C CYS A 421 -23.67 -9.54 -0.41
N LYS A 422 -22.80 -9.17 -1.35
CA LYS A 422 -23.06 -9.14 -2.81
C LYS A 422 -22.18 -10.11 -3.60
N CYS A 423 -21.74 -11.21 -2.99
CA CYS A 423 -20.85 -12.19 -3.65
C CYS A 423 -21.53 -13.03 -4.74
N GLY A 424 -22.87 -13.10 -4.76
CA GLY A 424 -23.62 -13.89 -5.74
C GLY A 424 -23.62 -15.41 -5.52
N ASP A 425 -22.96 -15.93 -4.48
CA ASP A 425 -22.96 -17.37 -4.17
C ASP A 425 -24.36 -17.88 -3.78
N ALA A 426 -24.75 -19.05 -4.29
CA ALA A 426 -26.05 -19.66 -4.02
C ALA A 426 -26.29 -19.93 -2.52
N GLU A 427 -25.23 -20.20 -1.77
CA GLU A 427 -25.26 -20.38 -0.33
C GLU A 427 -24.64 -19.17 0.38
N CYS A 428 -24.81 -17.95 -0.12
CA CYS A 428 -24.30 -16.75 0.54
C CYS A 428 -24.78 -16.64 2.01
N SER A 429 -23.93 -16.16 2.92
CA SER A 429 -24.32 -15.85 4.32
C SER A 429 -25.30 -14.66 4.41
N LYS A 430 -25.50 -13.91 3.32
CA LYS A 430 -26.27 -12.67 3.17
C LYS A 430 -25.77 -11.48 3.99
N MET A 431 -24.89 -11.71 4.96
CA MET A 431 -24.31 -10.71 5.84
C MET A 431 -22.85 -10.47 5.49
N PHE A 432 -22.34 -9.26 5.71
CA PHE A 432 -20.98 -8.84 5.39
C PHE A 432 -20.18 -8.41 6.61
#